data_AF-A0A3D3F9D4-F1
#
_entry.id   AF-A0A3D3F9D4-F1
#
_cell.length_a   1.000
_cell.length_b   1.000
_cell.length_c   1.000
_cell.angle_alpha   90.00
_cell.angle_beta   90.00
_cell.angle_gamma   90.00
#
_symmetry.space_group_name_H-M   'P 1'
#
loop_
_entity.id
_entity.type
_entity.pdbx_description
1 polymer ?
#
loop_
_entity_poly.entity_id
_entity_poly.type
_entity_poly.pdbx_seq_one_letter_code
_entity_poly.pdbx_strand_id
1 'polypeptide(L)'
;QKMMRELIRRERRVELAFENKRFFDTRTWMIAEEVDAGPMWGMNTSSAAPSSNATQTPAAFWDRTVFETRIFDKKHYLYPFGQSELDRNKLITQNYGW
;
A
#
# COMPACT_ATOMS: atom_id res chain seq x y z
N GLN A 1 -7.60 14.29 21.87
CA GLN A 1 -8.06 14.44 20.47
C GLN A 1 -7.41 13.45 19.47
N LYS A 2 -6.18 12.95 19.71
CA LYS A 2 -5.49 11.99 18.80
C LYS A 2 -6.27 10.68 18.56
N MET A 3 -6.78 10.07 19.64
CA MET A 3 -7.53 8.80 19.56
C MET A 3 -8.77 8.87 18.67
N MET A 4 -9.55 9.96 18.74
CA MET A 4 -10.73 10.13 17.87
C MET A 4 -10.34 10.16 16.39
N ARG A 5 -9.24 10.84 16.04
CA ARG A 5 -8.74 10.90 14.66
C ARG A 5 -8.34 9.51 14.16
N GLU A 6 -7.70 8.70 14.99
CA GLU A 6 -7.31 7.33 14.64
C GLU A 6 -8.54 6.44 14.41
N LEU A 7 -9.58 6.56 15.25
CA LEU A 7 -10.83 5.84 15.06
C LEU A 7 -11.53 6.22 13.75
N ILE A 8 -11.62 7.52 13.43
CA ILE A 8 -12.19 7.99 12.16
C ILE A 8 -11.39 7.45 10.96
N ARG A 9 -10.05 7.47 11.04
CA ARG A 9 -9.18 6.93 9.97
C ARG A 9 -9.36 5.42 9.80
N ARG A 10 -9.55 4.68 10.90
CA ARG A 10 -9.82 3.24 10.87
C ARG A 10 -11.17 2.95 10.22
N GLU A 11 -12.21 3.67 10.63
CA GLU A 11 -13.56 3.51 10.08
C GLU A 11 -13.55 3.74 8.56
N ARG A 12 -13.00 4.88 8.14
CA ARG A 12 -12.88 5.20 6.71
C ARG A 12 -12.13 4.14 5.90
N ARG A 13 -11.11 3.50 6.48
CA ARG A 13 -10.35 2.43 5.82
C ARG A 13 -11.21 1.19 5.59
N VAL A 14 -12.08 0.86 6.54
CA VAL A 14 -12.98 -0.30 6.46
C VAL A 14 -14.13 0.00 5.49
N GLU A 15 -14.83 1.12 5.72
CA GLU A 15 -16.03 1.51 4.97
C GLU A 15 -15.76 1.73 3.47
N LEU A 16 -14.63 2.38 3.13
CA LEU A 16 -14.30 2.75 1.75
C LEU A 16 -13.20 1.85 1.15
N ALA A 17 -13.10 0.61 1.64
CA ALA A 17 -12.16 -0.36 1.11
C ALA A 17 -12.44 -0.61 -0.38
N PHE A 18 -11.37 -0.70 -1.19
CA PHE A 18 -11.44 -0.91 -2.64
C PHE A 18 -12.10 0.22 -3.48
N GLU A 19 -12.37 1.39 -2.89
CA GLU A 19 -12.94 2.55 -3.60
C GLU A 19 -11.91 3.63 -3.97
N ASN A 20 -10.65 3.24 -4.19
CA ASN A 20 -9.56 4.15 -4.54
C ASN A 20 -9.35 5.31 -3.52
N LYS A 21 -9.72 5.11 -2.24
CA LYS A 21 -9.50 6.12 -1.18
C LYS A 21 -8.17 5.94 -0.49
N ARG A 22 -7.80 4.69 -0.19
CA ARG A 22 -6.61 4.39 0.62
C ARG A 22 -5.33 5.01 0.06
N PHE A 23 -5.16 5.00 -1.27
CA PHE A 23 -4.00 5.55 -1.95
C PHE A 23 -3.78 7.04 -1.64
N PHE A 24 -4.86 7.84 -1.66
CA PHE A 24 -4.79 9.27 -1.40
C PHE A 24 -4.84 9.59 0.10
N ASP A 25 -5.58 8.80 0.88
CA ASP A 25 -5.70 8.98 2.32
C ASP A 25 -4.32 8.85 3.00
N THR A 26 -3.53 7.81 2.69
CA THR A 26 -2.19 7.62 3.31
C THR A 26 -1.21 8.74 2.94
N ARG A 27 -1.29 9.24 1.71
CA ARG A 27 -0.46 10.34 1.20
C ARG A 27 -0.84 11.69 1.82
N THR A 28 -2.12 12.05 1.82
CA THR A 28 -2.60 13.32 2.39
C THR A 28 -2.41 13.38 3.90
N TRP A 29 -2.46 12.24 4.58
CA TRP A 29 -2.18 12.15 6.01
C TRP A 29 -0.70 12.03 6.36
N MET A 30 0.18 11.97 5.37
CA MET A 30 1.63 11.81 5.54
C MET A 30 2.01 10.57 6.37
N ILE A 31 1.31 9.45 6.17
CA ILE A 31 1.59 8.18 6.86
C ILE A 31 2.05 7.07 5.92
N ALA A 32 2.15 7.32 4.62
CA ALA A 32 2.49 6.31 3.62
C ALA A 32 3.88 5.68 3.86
N GLU A 33 4.86 6.42 4.38
CA GLU A 33 6.16 5.88 4.83
C GLU A 33 6.02 4.78 5.90
N GLU A 34 4.97 4.84 6.74
CA GLU A 34 4.73 3.89 7.83
C GLU A 34 3.86 2.71 7.39
N VAL A 35 2.85 2.96 6.55
CA VAL A 35 1.80 1.97 6.25
C VAL A 35 1.89 1.36 4.85
N ASP A 36 2.58 2.00 3.92
CA ASP A 36 2.73 1.54 2.54
C ASP A 36 4.17 1.07 2.23
N ALA A 37 5.07 1.12 3.21
CA ALA A 37 6.44 0.58 3.14
C ALA A 37 6.57 -0.73 3.93
N GLY A 38 7.56 -1.56 3.55
CA GLY A 38 7.94 -2.74 4.30
C GLY A 38 7.14 -4.00 3.95
N PRO A 39 7.22 -5.04 4.80
CA PRO A 39 6.60 -6.34 4.53
C PRO A 39 5.07 -6.26 4.62
N MET A 40 4.40 -6.67 3.54
CA MET A 40 2.96 -6.85 3.46
C MET A 40 2.62 -8.32 3.69
N TRP A 41 1.67 -8.56 4.59
CA TRP A 41 1.39 -9.88 5.13
C TRP A 41 0.12 -10.47 4.54
N GLY A 42 0.16 -11.78 4.30
CA GLY A 42 -0.96 -12.59 3.85
C GLY A 42 -0.91 -13.99 4.49
N MET A 43 -1.81 -14.85 4.04
CA MET A 43 -1.77 -16.27 4.35
C MET A 43 -0.78 -16.99 3.42
N ASN A 44 -0.24 -18.12 3.85
CA ASN A 44 0.70 -18.92 3.06
C ASN A 44 -0.02 -19.63 1.90
N THR A 45 -0.08 -18.98 0.75
CA THR A 45 -0.68 -19.56 -0.46
C THR A 45 0.17 -20.64 -1.12
N SER A 46 1.43 -20.82 -0.68
CA SER A 46 2.31 -21.90 -1.16
C SER A 46 2.08 -23.23 -0.45
N SER A 47 1.20 -23.30 0.55
CA SER A 47 0.86 -24.56 1.21
C SER A 47 0.16 -25.50 0.20
N ALA A 48 0.73 -26.67 -0.05
CA ALA A 48 0.11 -27.65 -0.93
C ALA A 48 -1.21 -28.15 -0.33
N ALA A 49 -2.27 -28.17 -1.14
CA ALA A 49 -3.50 -28.86 -0.77
C ALA A 49 -3.21 -30.36 -0.59
N PRO A 50 -3.80 -31.05 0.40
CA PRO A 50 -3.54 -32.48 0.63
C PRO A 50 -3.94 -33.36 -0.55
N SER A 51 -4.90 -32.91 -1.37
CA SER A 51 -5.33 -33.52 -2.63
C SER A 51 -6.06 -32.48 -3.50
N SER A 52 -6.28 -32.78 -4.78
CA SER A 52 -6.99 -31.91 -5.73
C SER A 52 -8.47 -31.66 -5.36
N ASN A 53 -9.08 -32.54 -4.55
CA ASN A 53 -10.45 -32.43 -4.05
C ASN A 53 -10.50 -32.21 -2.54
N ALA A 54 -9.44 -31.64 -1.96
CA ALA A 54 -9.40 -31.39 -0.53
C ALA A 54 -10.49 -30.40 -0.12
N THR A 55 -11.38 -30.84 0.76
CA THR A 55 -12.39 -29.99 1.43
C THR A 55 -11.83 -29.27 2.66
N GLN A 56 -10.60 -29.59 3.06
CA GLN A 56 -9.93 -29.02 4.23
C GLN A 56 -8.72 -28.18 3.81
N THR A 57 -8.65 -26.96 4.34
CA THR A 57 -7.50 -26.06 4.17
C THR A 57 -6.30 -26.59 4.97
N PRO A 58 -5.10 -26.74 4.38
CA PRO A 58 -3.89 -27.14 5.11
C PRO A 58 -3.64 -26.26 6.33
N ALA A 59 -3.17 -26.84 7.43
CA ALA A 59 -2.77 -26.07 8.62
C ALA A 59 -1.74 -24.98 8.28
N ALA A 60 -0.78 -25.30 7.41
CA ALA A 60 0.28 -24.40 6.97
C ALA A 60 -0.22 -23.17 6.18
N PHE A 61 -1.45 -23.19 5.65
CA PHE A 61 -2.04 -22.02 4.98
C PHE A 61 -2.22 -20.85 5.96
N TRP A 62 -2.58 -21.17 7.22
CA TRP A 62 -2.89 -20.18 8.25
C TRP A 62 -1.66 -19.49 8.83
N ASP A 63 -0.46 -19.92 8.44
CA ASP A 63 0.78 -19.25 8.78
C ASP A 63 0.87 -17.90 8.05
N ARG A 64 1.16 -16.83 8.81
CA ARG A 64 1.38 -15.52 8.20
C ARG A 64 2.68 -15.54 7.43
N THR A 65 2.61 -15.14 6.17
CA THR A 65 3.78 -15.00 5.30
C THR A 65 3.82 -13.61 4.67
N VAL A 66 5.02 -13.15 4.35
CA VAL A 66 5.21 -11.90 3.61
C VAL A 66 4.99 -12.21 2.14
N PHE A 67 3.93 -11.65 1.54
CA PHE A 67 3.65 -11.87 0.12
C PHE A 67 4.35 -10.83 -0.78
N GLU A 68 4.66 -9.66 -0.23
CA GLU A 68 5.30 -8.56 -0.95
C GLU A 68 6.07 -7.70 0.04
N THR A 69 7.26 -7.20 -0.34
CA THR A 69 7.95 -6.15 0.42
C THR A 69 7.94 -4.87 -0.40
N ARG A 70 7.28 -3.84 0.10
CA ARG A 70 7.09 -2.57 -0.61
C ARG A 70 8.13 -1.55 -0.22
N ILE A 71 8.48 -0.68 -1.17
CA ILE A 71 9.37 0.46 -0.93
C ILE A 71 8.54 1.74 -1.08
N PHE A 72 8.57 2.58 -0.05
CA PHE A 72 7.96 3.90 -0.08
C PHE A 72 8.98 4.94 0.39
N ASP A 73 9.48 5.75 -0.54
CA ASP A 73 10.37 6.88 -0.26
C ASP A 73 9.57 8.18 -0.22
N LYS A 74 10.13 9.21 0.42
CA LYS A 74 9.51 10.54 0.51
C LYS A 74 9.16 11.16 -0.86
N LYS A 75 9.88 10.82 -1.92
CA LYS A 75 9.55 11.26 -3.29
C LYS A 75 8.20 10.69 -3.78
N HIS A 76 7.80 9.49 -3.33
CA HIS A 76 6.58 8.79 -3.76
C HIS A 76 5.26 9.42 -3.26
N TYR A 77 5.34 10.49 -2.45
CA TYR A 77 4.17 11.31 -2.12
C TYR A 77 3.63 12.08 -3.33
N LEU A 78 4.49 12.42 -4.29
CA LEU A 78 4.12 13.11 -5.53
C LEU A 78 4.48 12.27 -6.74
N TYR A 79 3.71 12.40 -7.82
CA TYR A 79 4.06 11.79 -9.10
C TYR A 79 5.17 12.60 -9.79
N PRO A 80 6.10 11.93 -10.50
CA PRO A 80 7.07 12.65 -11.33
C PRO A 80 6.38 13.31 -12.52
N PHE A 81 6.85 14.49 -12.91
CA PHE A 81 6.55 15.02 -14.23
C PHE A 81 7.33 14.25 -15.29
N GLY A 82 6.71 13.96 -16.43
CA GLY A 82 7.37 13.26 -17.54
C GLY A 82 8.50 14.11 -18.12
N GLN A 83 9.61 13.48 -18.50
CA GLN A 83 10.79 14.19 -19.01
C GLN A 83 10.47 15.06 -20.22
N SER A 84 9.59 14.60 -21.12
CA SER A 84 9.15 15.38 -22.28
C SER A 84 8.46 16.69 -21.90
N GLU A 85 7.78 16.75 -20.76
CA GLU A 85 7.13 17.98 -20.27
C GLU A 85 8.15 18.97 -19.73
N LEU A 86 9.13 18.47 -18.97
CA LEU A 86 10.28 19.28 -18.49
C LEU A 86 11.12 19.79 -19.67
N ASP A 87 11.24 19.00 -20.73
CA ASP A 87 11.98 19.40 -21.92
C ASP A 87 11.24 20.48 -22.72
N ARG A 88 9.91 20.38 -22.82
CA ARG A 88 9.06 21.33 -23.54
C ARG A 88 8.92 22.67 -22.81
N ASN A 89 8.80 22.67 -21.49
CA ASN A 89 8.61 23.88 -20.71
C ASN A 89 9.73 24.06 -19.67
N LYS A 90 10.69 24.94 -20.00
CA LYS A 90 11.85 25.21 -19.14
C LYS A 90 11.53 26.01 -17.87
N LEU A 91 10.29 26.47 -17.69
CA LEU A 91 9.85 27.17 -16.47
C LEU A 91 9.35 26.20 -15.38
N ILE A 92 9.00 24.97 -15.73
CA ILE A 92 8.61 23.96 -14.73
C ILE A 92 9.84 23.20 -14.25
N THR A 93 9.83 22.85 -12.96
CA THR A 93 10.88 22.04 -12.32
C THR A 93 10.26 20.76 -11.78
N GLN A 94 11.09 19.73 -11.62
CA GLN A 94 10.65 18.43 -11.14
C GLN A 94 10.27 18.46 -9.64
N ASN A 95 9.36 17.58 -9.24
CA ASN A 95 9.07 17.31 -7.84
C ASN A 95 10.31 16.77 -7.11
N TYR A 96 10.49 17.15 -5.84
CA TYR A 96 11.70 16.83 -5.10
C TYR A 96 11.98 15.31 -5.03
N GLY A 97 13.18 14.92 -5.45
CA GLY A 97 13.68 13.54 -5.42
C GLY A 97 13.33 12.68 -6.65
N TRP A 98 12.61 13.24 -7.62
CA TRP A 98 12.34 12.62 -8.92
C TRP A 98 13.26 13.14 -10.02
#